data_AF-A0A5K0XCY6-F1
#
_entry.id   AF-A0A5K0XCY6-F1
#
_cell.length_a   1.000
_cell.length_b   1.000
_cell.length_c   1.000
_cell.angle_alpha   90.00
_cell.angle_beta   90.00
_cell.angle_gamma   90.00
#
_symmetry.space_group_name_H-M   'P 1'
#
loop_
_entity.id
_entity.type
_entity.pdbx_description
1 polymer ?
#
loop_
_entity_poly.entity_id
_entity_poly.type
_entity_poly.pdbx_seq_one_letter_code
_entity_poly.pdbx_strand_id
1 'polypeptide(L)' 'PEWMAPEVLRDEPSNEKCDVYSFGVILWELVTMQQPWSSLNPAQ' A
#
# COMPACT_ATOMS: atom_id res chain seq x y z
N PRO A 1 4.39 0.18 -6.25
CA PRO A 1 4.55 0.89 -4.97
C PRO A 1 3.22 1.17 -4.22
N GLU A 2 2.09 1.32 -4.92
CA GLU A 2 0.81 1.73 -4.31
C GLU A 2 0.30 0.77 -3.21
N TRP A 3 0.56 -0.52 -3.31
CA TRP A 3 0.17 -1.49 -2.27
C TRP A 3 1.30 -1.83 -1.29
N MET A 4 2.51 -1.31 -1.52
CA MET A 4 3.68 -1.66 -0.71
C MET A 4 3.61 -0.94 0.64
N ALA A 5 4.02 -1.65 1.68
CA ALA A 5 4.17 -1.07 3.01
C ALA A 5 5.23 0.05 3.00
N PRO A 6 5.06 1.10 3.82
CA PRO A 6 5.94 2.26 3.82
C PRO A 6 7.40 1.91 4.16
N GLU A 7 7.63 0.94 5.04
CA GLU A 7 8.97 0.45 5.38
C GLU A 7 9.68 -0.17 4.17
N VAL A 8 8.94 -0.90 3.32
CA VAL A 8 9.50 -1.48 2.08
C VAL A 8 9.81 -0.39 1.07
N LEU A 9 8.99 0.67 0.99
CA LEU A 9 9.24 1.81 0.11
C LEU A 9 10.46 2.64 0.53
N ARG A 10 10.82 2.62 1.82
CA ARG A 10 11.96 3.34 2.39
C ARG A 10 13.24 2.52 2.48
N ASP A 11 13.21 1.27 2.00
CA ASP A 11 14.32 0.31 2.14
C ASP A 11 14.70 0.05 3.62
N GLU A 12 13.71 0.14 4.51
CA GLU A 12 13.84 -0.19 5.93
C GLU A 12 13.68 -1.70 6.16
N PRO A 13 14.16 -2.26 7.29
CA PRO A 13 13.97 -3.67 7.61
C PRO A 13 12.49 -4.06 7.62
N SER A 14 12.10 -4.90 6.66
CA SER A 14 10.74 -5.43 6.55
C SER A 14 10.65 -6.82 7.18
N ASN A 15 9.46 -7.14 7.69
CA ASN A 15 9.10 -8.45 8.22
C ASN A 15 7.71 -8.84 7.69
N GLU A 16 7.10 -9.89 8.22
CA GLU A 16 5.79 -10.39 7.74
C GLU A 16 4.64 -9.36 7.83
N LYS A 17 4.83 -8.23 8.53
CA LYS A 17 3.83 -7.16 8.62
C LYS A 17 3.68 -6.39 7.31
N CYS A 18 4.69 -6.36 6.44
CA CYS A 18 4.57 -5.68 5.15
C CYS A 18 3.54 -6.37 4.24
N ASP A 19 3.43 -7.70 4.32
CA ASP A 19 2.42 -8.49 3.61
C ASP A 19 1.02 -8.23 4.20
N VAL A 20 0.90 -8.10 5.52
CA VAL A 20 -0.37 -7.76 6.19
C VAL A 20 -0.87 -6.38 5.77
N TYR A 21 0.04 -5.39 5.68
CA TYR A 21 -0.30 -4.07 5.15
C TYR A 21 -0.82 -4.16 3.71
N SER A 22 -0.07 -4.84 2.84
CA SER A 22 -0.42 -5.00 1.42
C SER A 22 -1.79 -5.68 1.27
N PHE A 23 -2.05 -6.73 2.04
CA PHE A 23 -3.35 -7.40 2.09
C PHE A 23 -4.47 -6.48 2.56
N GLY A 24 -4.23 -5.63 3.57
CA GLY A 24 -5.20 -4.65 4.05
C GLY A 24 -5.57 -3.62 2.98
N VAL A 25 -4.59 -3.13 2.22
CA VAL A 25 -4.84 -2.19 1.10
C VAL A 25 -5.66 -2.87 0.00
N ILE A 26 -5.35 -4.12 -0.36
CA ILE A 26 -6.14 -4.90 -1.33
C ILE A 26 -7.57 -5.11 -0.83
N LEU A 27 -7.75 -5.47 0.44
CA LEU A 27 -9.09 -5.66 1.00
C LEU A 27 -9.89 -4.36 0.97
N TRP A 28 -9.26 -3.23 1.31
CA TRP A 28 -9.88 -1.91 1.21
C TRP A 28 -10.27 -1.56 -0.24
N GLU A 29 -9.40 -1.83 -1.21
CA GLU A 29 -9.67 -1.62 -2.64
C GLU A 29 -10.88 -2.45 -3.10
N LEU A 30 -10.96 -3.72 -2.70
CA LEU A 30 -12.10 -4.59 -3.03
C LEU A 30 -13.41 -4.11 -2.41
N VAL A 31 -13.38 -3.63 -1.17
CA VAL A 31 -14.58 -3.15 -0.45
C VAL A 31 -15.07 -1.82 -1.01
N THR A 32 -14.14 -0.93 -1.35
CA THR A 32 -14.49 0.42 -1.83
C THR A 32 -14.66 0.49 -3.35
N MET A 33 -14.16 -0.52 -4.08
CA MET A 33 -14.04 -0.54 -5.54
C MET A 33 -13.27 0.67 -6.08
N GLN A 34 -12.34 1.21 -5.29
CA GLN A 34 -11.54 2.37 -5.63
C GLN A 34 -10.07 1.99 -5.67
N GLN A 35 -9.37 2.45 -6.71
CA GLN A 35 -7.92 2.28 -6.78
C GLN A 35 -7.27 3.07 -5.64
N PRO A 36 -6.35 2.45 -4.87
CA PRO A 36 -5.63 3.13 -3.81
C PRO A 36 -4.85 4.31 -4.39
N TRP A 37 -4.88 5.44 -3.65
CA TRP A 37 -4.15 6.67 -3.98
C TRP A 37 -4.52 7.35 -5.30
N SER A 38 -5.63 6.99 -5.93
CA SER A 38 -6.09 7.61 -7.19
C SER A 38 -6.25 9.14 -7.15
N SER A 39 -6.46 9.73 -5.97
CA SER A 39 -6.56 11.17 -5.73
C SER A 39 -5.25 11.84 -5.31
N LEU A 40 -4.19 11.05 -5.05
CA LEU A 40 -2.86 11.57 -4.79
C LEU A 40 -2.15 11.69 -6.14
N ASN A 41 -1.79 12.91 -6.53
CA ASN A 41 -0.92 13.11 -7.70
C ASN A 41 0.34 12.26 -7.53
N PRO A 42 0.75 11.49 -8.56
CA PRO A 42 1.98 10.73 -8.50
C PRO A 42 3.14 11.72 -8.33
N ALA A 43 3.67 11.81 -7.11
CA ALA A 43 4.88 12.53 -6.71
C ALA A 43 5.09 13.93 -7.37
N GLN A 44 4.81 15.00 -6.62
CA GLN A 44 5.69 16.17 -6.68
C GLN A 44 6.85 15.98 -5.71
#